data_AF-A0AAW7DGN8-F1
#
_entry.id   AF-A0AAW7DGN8-F1
#
_cell.length_a   1.000
_cell.length_b   1.000
_cell.length_c   1.000
_cell.angle_alpha   90.00
_cell.angle_beta   90.00
_cell.angle_gamma   90.00
#
_symmetry.space_group_name_H-M   'P 1'
#
loop_
_entity.id
_entity.type
_entity.pdbx_description
1 polymer ?
#
loop_
_entity_poly.entity_id
_entity_poly.type
_entity_poly.pdbx_seq_one_letter_code
_entity_poly.pdbx_strand_id
1 'polypeptide(L)'
;MKKIYLFLFFLITLVGNAQDFTTFQKLRNLSKDEAVDFANKISGNIRKHFVYGDSRETERALIVSLINIDADKEKVLARPYDYPDDIVDVYFTKFQDGKNKSLEIEGTTKYKFYKVKMKYLDLFPTWKEFFQPNADLEKTVDNFQMRDARIKENKLDWLYKFNELDKGIWEITMFY
;
A
#
# COMPACT_ATOMS: atom_id res chain seq x y z
N MET A 1 -47.36 14.18 -4.60
CA MET A 1 -46.13 14.35 -5.41
C MET A 1 -44.86 14.65 -4.59
N LYS A 2 -44.92 15.17 -3.34
CA LYS A 2 -43.71 15.41 -2.52
C LYS A 2 -43.00 14.14 -1.98
N LYS A 3 -43.66 12.97 -1.99
CA LYS A 3 -43.12 11.71 -1.45
C LYS A 3 -42.14 10.98 -2.40
N ILE A 4 -42.11 11.34 -3.69
CA ILE A 4 -41.24 10.70 -4.69
C ILE A 4 -39.80 11.21 -4.57
N TYR A 5 -39.61 12.49 -4.24
CA TYR A 5 -38.28 13.08 -4.06
C TYR A 5 -37.51 12.52 -2.86
N LEU A 6 -38.22 12.10 -1.81
CA LEU A 6 -37.59 11.50 -0.61
C LEU A 6 -37.03 10.10 -0.90
N PHE A 7 -37.66 9.36 -1.81
CA PHE A 7 -37.21 8.03 -2.21
C PHE A 7 -35.99 8.08 -3.15
N LEU A 8 -35.94 9.10 -4.03
CA LEU A 8 -34.79 9.36 -4.89
C LEU A 8 -33.54 9.78 -4.11
N PHE A 9 -33.69 10.48 -2.98
CA PHE A 9 -32.55 10.87 -2.14
C PHE A 9 -31.94 9.68 -1.39
N PHE A 10 -32.73 8.65 -1.06
CA PHE A 10 -32.24 7.46 -0.36
C PHE A 10 -31.38 6.56 -1.27
N LEU A 11 -31.71 6.49 -2.57
CA LEU A 11 -30.97 5.68 -3.56
C LEU A 11 -29.56 6.21 -3.86
N ILE A 12 -29.33 7.52 -3.73
CA ILE A 12 -28.00 8.11 -3.98
C ILE A 12 -26.98 7.73 -2.89
N THR A 13 -27.44 7.47 -1.66
CA THR A 13 -26.55 7.06 -0.56
C THR A 13 -26.06 5.61 -0.66
N LEU A 14 -26.70 4.77 -1.47
CA LEU A 14 -26.34 3.35 -1.62
C LEU A 14 -25.20 3.09 -2.60
N VAL A 15 -24.75 4.11 -3.36
CA VAL A 15 -23.67 3.96 -4.37
C VAL A 15 -22.27 4.17 -3.75
N GLY A 16 -22.18 4.54 -2.47
CA GLY A 16 -20.93 4.96 -1.82
C GLY A 16 -19.94 3.87 -1.38
N ASN A 17 -20.27 2.58 -1.45
CA ASN A 17 -19.44 1.52 -0.82
C ASN A 17 -18.80 0.52 -1.80
N ALA A 18 -18.84 0.78 -3.12
CA ALA A 18 -18.28 -0.14 -4.13
C ALA A 18 -16.81 0.14 -4.51
N GLN A 19 -16.21 1.23 -4.00
CA GLN A 19 -14.85 1.64 -4.41
C GLN A 19 -13.74 0.84 -3.70
N ASP A 20 -13.98 0.32 -2.49
CA ASP A 20 -12.90 -0.22 -1.64
C ASP A 20 -12.27 -1.53 -2.16
N PHE A 21 -13.04 -2.43 -2.77
CA PHE A 21 -12.51 -3.73 -3.20
C PHE A 21 -11.58 -3.67 -4.41
N THR A 22 -11.80 -2.70 -5.31
CA THR A 22 -11.03 -2.61 -6.57
C THR A 22 -9.60 -2.11 -6.35
N THR A 23 -9.35 -1.37 -5.27
CA THR A 23 -8.05 -0.78 -4.99
C THR A 23 -7.01 -1.83 -4.59
N PHE A 24 -7.38 -2.81 -3.77
CA PHE A 24 -6.47 -3.88 -3.36
C PHE A 24 -6.07 -4.84 -4.48
N GLN A 25 -7.00 -5.17 -5.38
CA GLN A 25 -6.70 -6.04 -6.51
C GLN A 25 -5.61 -5.42 -7.40
N LYS A 26 -5.68 -4.09 -7.59
CA LYS A 26 -4.68 -3.35 -8.37
C LYS A 26 -3.29 -3.46 -7.76
N LEU A 27 -3.17 -3.49 -6.43
CA LEU A 27 -1.87 -3.58 -5.74
C LEU A 27 -1.06 -4.84 -6.07
N ARG A 28 -1.65 -5.82 -6.77
CA ARG A 28 -1.02 -7.09 -7.13
C ARG A 28 -0.60 -7.19 -8.59
N ASN A 29 -1.02 -6.25 -9.44
CA ASN A 29 -0.72 -6.26 -10.87
C ASN A 29 -0.38 -4.86 -11.38
N LEU A 30 0.59 -4.23 -10.72
CA LEU A 30 1.02 -2.87 -11.03
C LEU A 30 2.08 -2.88 -12.13
N SER A 31 2.00 -1.93 -13.04
CA SER A 31 3.17 -1.44 -13.78
C SER A 31 4.14 -0.71 -12.85
N LYS A 32 5.32 -0.35 -13.35
CA LYS A 32 6.30 0.43 -12.57
C LYS A 32 5.71 1.79 -12.15
N ASP A 33 5.05 2.48 -13.08
CA ASP A 33 4.48 3.80 -12.82
C ASP A 33 3.33 3.73 -11.80
N GLU A 34 2.49 2.69 -11.87
CA GLU A 34 1.43 2.48 -10.88
C GLU A 34 1.98 2.13 -9.49
N ALA A 35 3.13 1.43 -9.42
CA ALA A 35 3.81 1.18 -8.15
C ALA A 35 4.40 2.46 -7.54
N VAL A 36 4.98 3.33 -8.37
CA VAL A 36 5.46 4.65 -7.93
C VAL A 36 4.29 5.54 -7.50
N ASP A 37 3.19 5.56 -8.26
CA ASP A 37 1.96 6.28 -7.89
C ASP A 37 1.41 5.79 -6.55
N PHE A 38 1.37 4.47 -6.32
CA PHE A 38 0.95 3.93 -5.03
C PHE A 38 1.89 4.34 -3.89
N ALA A 39 3.21 4.30 -4.09
CA ALA A 39 4.16 4.78 -3.09
C ALA A 39 3.95 6.29 -2.78
N ASN A 40 3.64 7.11 -3.78
CA ASN A 40 3.31 8.52 -3.56
C ASN A 40 1.98 8.73 -2.82
N LYS A 41 0.98 7.86 -3.05
CA LYS A 41 -0.25 7.87 -2.24
C LYS A 41 0.02 7.57 -0.77
N ILE A 42 0.92 6.62 -0.49
CA ILE A 42 1.39 6.39 0.89
C ILE A 42 2.00 7.66 1.47
N SER A 43 2.83 8.38 0.71
CA SER A 43 3.49 9.60 1.18
C SER A 43 2.51 10.73 1.53
N GLY A 44 1.39 10.83 0.79
CA GLY A 44 0.31 11.77 1.08
C GLY A 44 -0.44 11.51 2.41
N ASN A 45 -0.30 10.31 2.96
CA ASN A 45 -0.94 9.87 4.20
C ASN A 45 -0.03 9.94 5.44
N ILE A 46 1.25 10.25 5.24
CA ILE A 46 2.23 10.39 6.32
C ILE A 46 2.11 11.81 6.91
N ARG A 47 2.23 11.95 8.23
CA ARG A 47 2.12 13.27 8.89
C ARG A 47 3.28 14.20 8.51
N LYS A 48 4.47 13.63 8.34
CA LYS A 48 5.62 14.31 7.75
C LYS A 48 5.44 14.38 6.23
N HIS A 49 5.97 15.43 5.61
CA HIS A 49 5.92 15.58 4.16
C HIS A 49 7.03 14.75 3.50
N PHE A 50 6.64 13.62 2.92
CA PHE A 50 7.51 12.78 2.10
C PHE A 50 7.17 12.93 0.62
N VAL A 51 8.20 12.97 -0.23
CA VAL A 51 8.09 13.03 -1.69
C VAL A 51 8.90 11.93 -2.35
N TYR A 52 8.60 11.61 -3.61
CA TYR A 52 9.39 10.67 -4.39
C TYR A 52 10.87 11.08 -4.41
N GLY A 53 11.73 10.20 -3.91
CA GLY A 53 13.16 10.37 -3.94
C GLY A 53 13.76 9.69 -5.16
N ASP A 54 13.68 8.36 -5.18
CA ASP A 54 14.24 7.52 -6.23
C ASP A 54 13.51 6.16 -6.27
N SER A 55 13.76 5.37 -7.32
CA SER A 55 13.35 3.98 -7.39
C SER A 55 14.46 3.11 -7.96
N ARG A 56 14.71 1.99 -7.28
CA ARG A 56 15.69 0.99 -7.69
C ARG A 56 15.02 -0.34 -7.96
N GLU A 57 15.43 -0.97 -9.04
CA GLU A 57 14.93 -2.26 -9.46
C GLU A 57 16.03 -3.31 -9.30
N THR A 58 15.65 -4.46 -8.75
CA THR A 58 16.50 -5.64 -8.59
C THR A 58 15.91 -6.79 -9.41
N GLU A 59 16.58 -7.94 -9.44
CA GLU A 59 16.02 -9.14 -10.08
C GLU A 59 14.65 -9.55 -9.55
N ARG A 60 14.36 -9.25 -8.27
CA ARG A 60 13.18 -9.77 -7.56
C ARG A 60 12.22 -8.70 -7.07
N ALA A 61 12.61 -7.43 -7.10
CA ALA A 61 11.85 -6.38 -6.45
C ALA A 61 12.05 -5.01 -7.08
N LEU A 62 11.03 -4.17 -6.96
CA LEU A 62 11.13 -2.72 -7.10
C LEU A 62 11.08 -2.13 -5.69
N ILE A 63 11.97 -1.19 -5.40
CA ILE A 63 12.01 -0.44 -4.15
C ILE A 63 11.84 1.03 -4.53
N VAL A 64 10.78 1.65 -4.01
CA VAL A 64 10.53 3.08 -4.18
C VAL A 64 10.87 3.78 -2.87
N SER A 65 11.82 4.71 -2.91
CA SER A 65 12.27 5.46 -1.76
C SER A 65 11.59 6.83 -1.72
N LEU A 66 10.87 7.08 -0.65
CA LEU A 66 10.25 8.35 -0.32
C LEU A 66 11.17 9.10 0.64
N ILE A 67 11.39 10.40 0.42
CA ILE A 67 12.32 11.22 1.21
C ILE A 67 11.58 12.38 1.83
N ASN A 68 11.90 12.68 3.08
CA ASN A 68 11.41 13.86 3.78
C ASN A 68 11.82 15.13 3.02
N ILE A 69 10.87 16.02 2.75
CA ILE A 69 11.12 17.25 1.98
C ILE A 69 12.16 18.17 2.63
N ASP A 70 12.28 18.11 3.95
CA ASP A 70 13.22 18.92 4.73
C ASP A 70 14.64 18.33 4.77
N ALA A 71 14.84 17.13 4.24
CA ALA A 71 16.11 16.43 4.28
C ALA A 71 16.97 16.68 3.03
N ASP A 72 18.29 16.53 3.19
CA ASP A 72 19.22 16.56 2.07
C ASP A 72 19.11 15.25 1.28
N LYS A 73 18.37 15.28 0.18
CA LYS A 73 18.09 14.13 -0.69
C LYS A 73 19.34 13.35 -1.08
N GLU A 74 20.42 14.03 -1.45
CA GLU A 74 21.64 13.35 -1.92
C GLU A 74 22.32 12.61 -0.77
N LYS A 75 22.39 13.24 0.42
CA LYS A 75 22.96 12.60 1.61
C LYS A 75 22.12 11.41 2.07
N VAL A 76 20.80 11.55 2.09
CA VAL A 76 19.87 10.49 2.52
C VAL A 76 19.97 9.28 1.59
N LEU A 77 19.97 9.50 0.27
CA LEU A 77 20.09 8.41 -0.71
C LEU A 77 21.47 7.74 -0.68
N ALA A 78 22.54 8.49 -0.40
CA ALA A 78 23.89 7.94 -0.29
C ALA A 78 24.08 7.09 0.98
N ARG A 79 23.38 7.42 2.08
CA ARG A 79 23.52 6.77 3.38
C ARG A 79 22.18 6.58 4.10
N PRO A 80 21.26 5.77 3.54
CA PRO A 80 19.88 5.69 4.06
C PRO A 80 19.80 5.19 5.51
N TYR A 81 20.76 4.38 5.95
CA TYR A 81 20.84 3.88 7.33
C TYR A 81 21.18 4.96 8.37
N ASP A 82 21.82 6.06 7.94
CA ASP A 82 22.16 7.17 8.83
C ASP A 82 20.95 8.10 9.05
N TYR A 83 19.92 8.01 8.21
CA TYR A 83 18.74 8.89 8.21
C TYR A 83 17.41 8.10 8.21
N PRO A 84 17.19 7.17 9.16
CA PRO A 84 16.02 6.29 9.15
C PRO A 84 14.68 7.03 9.34
N ASP A 85 14.71 8.27 9.83
CA ASP A 85 13.53 9.12 10.00
C ASP A 85 13.22 10.01 8.78
N ASP A 86 14.11 10.04 7.78
CA ASP A 86 14.02 10.87 6.57
C ASP A 86 13.88 10.07 5.27
N ILE A 87 13.88 8.74 5.36
CA ILE A 87 13.62 7.84 4.24
C ILE A 87 12.58 6.78 4.59
N VAL A 88 11.68 6.50 3.65
CA VAL A 88 10.73 5.39 3.71
C VAL A 88 10.85 4.58 2.42
N ASP A 89 11.18 3.31 2.54
CA ASP A 89 11.22 2.39 1.40
C ASP A 89 9.90 1.60 1.29
N VAL A 90 9.25 1.71 0.13
CA VAL A 90 8.08 0.92 -0.25
C VAL A 90 8.55 -0.21 -1.17
N TYR A 91 8.34 -1.46 -0.74
CA TYR A 91 8.83 -2.64 -1.42
C TYR A 91 7.72 -3.29 -2.24
N PHE A 92 8.06 -3.65 -3.47
CA PHE A 92 7.21 -4.40 -4.37
C PHE A 92 7.94 -5.65 -4.86
N THR A 93 7.27 -6.80 -4.91
CA THR A 93 7.82 -8.01 -5.54
C THR A 93 7.61 -7.95 -7.05
N LYS A 94 8.65 -8.25 -7.82
CA LYS A 94 8.63 -8.35 -9.28
C LYS A 94 8.17 -9.74 -9.72
N PHE A 95 7.31 -9.81 -10.74
CA PHE A 95 6.91 -11.07 -11.37
C PHE A 95 6.65 -10.87 -12.87
N GLN A 96 6.53 -11.97 -13.61
CA GLN A 96 6.20 -11.96 -15.05
C GLN A 96 4.77 -12.43 -15.23
N ASP A 97 3.88 -11.54 -15.65
CA ASP A 97 2.48 -11.84 -15.95
C ASP A 97 2.35 -12.41 -17.37
N GLY A 98 1.53 -13.45 -17.54
CA GLY A 98 1.37 -14.13 -18.83
C GLY A 98 2.59 -14.93 -19.33
N LYS A 99 3.62 -15.13 -18.50
CA LYS A 99 4.80 -15.92 -18.87
C LYS A 99 4.44 -17.40 -19.09
N ASN A 100 4.85 -17.97 -20.21
CA ASN A 100 4.76 -19.41 -20.47
C ASN A 100 6.12 -19.92 -20.96
N LYS A 101 6.86 -20.59 -20.07
CA LYS A 101 8.20 -21.12 -20.38
C LYS A 101 8.18 -22.21 -21.47
N SER A 102 7.11 -23.01 -21.53
CA SER A 102 6.98 -24.09 -22.51
C SER A 102 6.71 -23.57 -23.93
N LEU A 103 6.15 -22.37 -24.03
CA LEU A 103 5.89 -21.68 -25.30
C LEU A 103 6.88 -20.54 -25.57
N GLU A 104 7.94 -20.42 -24.76
CA GLU A 104 8.94 -19.34 -24.85
C GLU A 104 8.35 -17.91 -24.76
N ILE A 105 7.18 -17.77 -24.15
CA ILE A 105 6.54 -16.46 -23.92
C ILE A 105 7.14 -15.85 -22.65
N GLU A 106 7.83 -14.72 -22.77
CA GLU A 106 8.52 -14.07 -21.65
C GLU A 106 7.58 -13.47 -20.61
N GLY A 107 6.39 -13.02 -21.04
CA GLY A 107 5.41 -12.31 -20.21
C GLY A 107 5.74 -10.81 -20.08
N THR A 108 4.90 -10.11 -19.32
CA THR A 108 5.09 -8.68 -19.01
C THR A 108 5.53 -8.53 -17.56
N THR A 109 6.55 -7.70 -17.32
CA THR A 109 6.99 -7.42 -15.95
C THR A 109 5.93 -6.63 -15.20
N LYS A 110 5.56 -7.14 -14.03
CA LYS A 110 4.55 -6.56 -13.13
C LYS A 110 5.04 -6.58 -11.69
N TYR A 111 4.41 -5.76 -10.87
CA TYR A 111 4.75 -5.54 -9.47
C TYR A 111 3.56 -5.78 -8.57
N LYS A 112 3.83 -6.36 -7.41
CA LYS A 112 2.87 -6.50 -6.33
C LYS A 112 3.41 -5.84 -5.07
N PHE A 113 2.61 -5.01 -4.43
CA PHE A 113 2.95 -4.39 -3.15
C PHE A 113 3.28 -5.50 -2.15
N TYR A 114 4.45 -5.40 -1.54
CA TYR A 114 4.96 -6.41 -0.62
C TYR A 114 4.99 -5.88 0.81
N LYS A 115 5.66 -4.75 1.06
CA LYS A 115 5.74 -4.19 2.40
C LYS A 115 6.11 -2.71 2.44
N VAL A 116 5.78 -2.06 3.55
CA VAL A 116 6.31 -0.75 3.95
C VAL A 116 6.41 -0.71 5.48
N LYS A 117 7.41 0.00 6.01
CA LYS A 117 7.65 0.16 7.46
C LYS A 117 7.74 1.62 7.83
N MET A 118 7.10 2.02 8.94
CA MET A 118 7.22 3.36 9.54
C MET A 118 6.60 3.38 10.94
N LYS A 119 6.57 4.54 11.59
CA LYS A 119 5.91 4.71 12.89
C LYS A 119 4.40 4.48 12.77
N TYR A 120 3.79 3.92 13.81
CA TYR A 120 2.37 3.56 13.83
C TYR A 120 1.44 4.65 13.28
N LEU A 121 1.55 5.86 13.82
CA LEU A 121 0.68 6.99 13.49
C LEU A 121 0.88 7.53 12.06
N ASP A 122 2.02 7.22 11.44
CA ASP A 122 2.30 7.57 10.05
C ASP A 122 1.83 6.48 9.09
N LEU A 123 1.85 5.22 9.53
CA LEU A 123 1.42 4.07 8.72
C LEU A 123 -0.09 3.84 8.75
N PHE A 124 -0.72 4.13 9.89
CA PHE A 124 -2.13 3.83 10.14
C PHE A 124 -3.09 4.45 9.10
N PRO A 125 -2.93 5.72 8.66
CA PRO A 125 -3.83 6.29 7.65
C PRO A 125 -3.81 5.50 6.34
N THR A 126 -2.62 5.05 5.90
CA THR A 126 -2.47 4.16 4.75
C THR A 126 -3.13 2.80 4.98
N TRP A 127 -2.94 2.21 6.17
CA TRP A 127 -3.61 0.96 6.53
C TRP A 127 -5.13 1.10 6.46
N LYS A 128 -5.67 2.17 7.03
CA LYS A 128 -7.11 2.41 7.03
C LYS A 128 -7.65 2.63 5.62
N GLU A 129 -7.05 3.52 4.85
CA GLU A 129 -7.56 3.88 3.52
C GLU A 129 -7.50 2.72 2.54
N PHE A 130 -6.38 2.00 2.50
CA PHE A 130 -6.13 1.02 1.44
C PHE A 130 -6.32 -0.43 1.86
N PHE A 131 -6.33 -0.72 3.17
CA PHE A 131 -6.29 -2.11 3.67
C PHE A 131 -7.40 -2.48 4.66
N GLN A 132 -7.88 -1.55 5.47
CA GLN A 132 -8.94 -1.85 6.45
C GLN A 132 -9.73 -0.57 6.73
N PRO A 133 -10.71 -0.20 5.87
CA PRO A 133 -11.48 1.05 6.00
C PRO A 133 -12.17 1.23 7.36
N ASN A 134 -12.53 0.10 7.97
CA ASN A 134 -13.17 0.06 9.29
C ASN A 134 -12.16 0.03 10.45
N ALA A 135 -10.86 0.17 10.19
CA ALA A 135 -9.84 0.22 11.22
C ALA A 135 -10.06 1.46 12.11
N ASP A 136 -9.92 1.21 13.40
CA ASP A 136 -9.94 2.23 14.44
C ASP A 136 -8.52 2.46 14.97
N LEU A 137 -8.15 3.72 15.17
CA LEU A 137 -6.78 4.11 15.49
C LEU A 137 -6.31 3.53 16.84
N GLU A 138 -7.18 3.48 17.83
CA GLU A 138 -6.80 2.99 19.16
C GLU A 138 -6.91 1.48 19.22
N LYS A 139 -8.02 0.92 18.72
CA LYS A 139 -8.28 -0.52 18.80
C LYS A 139 -7.35 -1.36 17.95
N THR A 140 -6.82 -0.83 16.85
CA THR A 140 -5.87 -1.56 16.00
C THR A 140 -4.58 -1.96 16.74
N VAL A 141 -4.26 -1.31 17.87
CA VAL A 141 -3.11 -1.68 18.71
C VAL A 141 -3.33 -2.99 19.48
N ASP A 142 -4.56 -3.33 19.83
CA ASP A 142 -4.82 -4.52 20.66
C ASP A 142 -5.72 -5.56 19.96
N ASN A 143 -6.35 -5.19 18.84
CA ASN A 143 -7.27 -6.04 18.10
C ASN A 143 -6.63 -6.61 16.83
N PHE A 144 -6.25 -7.89 16.86
CA PHE A 144 -5.69 -8.59 15.71
C PHE A 144 -6.61 -8.61 14.48
N GLN A 145 -7.93 -8.59 14.66
CA GLN A 145 -8.87 -8.57 13.52
C GLN A 145 -8.80 -7.25 12.75
N MET A 146 -8.45 -6.16 13.42
CA MET A 146 -8.24 -4.85 12.78
C MET A 146 -6.84 -4.73 12.14
N ARG A 147 -5.95 -5.67 12.43
CA ARG A 147 -4.61 -5.77 11.86
C ARG A 147 -4.53 -6.70 10.64
N ASP A 148 -5.59 -7.46 10.37
CA ASP A 148 -5.65 -8.38 9.24
C ASP A 148 -6.56 -7.83 8.15
N ALA A 149 -6.09 -7.88 6.91
CA ALA A 149 -6.86 -7.58 5.72
C ALA A 149 -6.74 -8.76 4.76
N ARG A 150 -7.78 -9.61 4.73
CA ARG A 150 -7.79 -10.86 3.97
C ARG A 150 -8.71 -10.74 2.76
N ILE A 151 -8.22 -11.15 1.60
CA ILE A 151 -8.97 -11.15 0.34
C ILE A 151 -9.02 -12.56 -0.20
N LYS A 152 -10.24 -13.04 -0.45
CA LYS A 152 -10.50 -14.35 -1.05
C LYS A 152 -11.21 -14.17 -2.37
N GLU A 153 -10.52 -14.46 -3.47
CA GLU A 153 -11.10 -14.31 -4.81
C GLU A 153 -10.42 -15.24 -5.81
N ASN A 154 -11.20 -15.87 -6.69
CA ASN A 154 -10.69 -16.70 -7.80
C ASN A 154 -9.65 -17.75 -7.36
N LYS A 155 -9.91 -18.40 -6.21
CA LYS A 155 -9.03 -19.39 -5.54
C LYS A 155 -7.72 -18.83 -4.97
N LEU A 156 -7.57 -17.51 -5.01
CA LEU A 156 -6.45 -16.84 -4.37
C LEU A 156 -6.88 -16.34 -2.99
N ASP A 157 -6.01 -16.52 -2.01
CA ASP A 157 -6.20 -16.11 -0.63
C ASP A 157 -4.99 -15.29 -0.22
N TRP A 158 -5.21 -14.00 0.01
CA TRP A 158 -4.15 -13.05 0.34
C TRP A 158 -4.42 -12.45 1.68
N LEU A 159 -3.36 -12.27 2.45
CA LEU A 159 -3.43 -11.64 3.75
C LEU A 159 -2.39 -10.53 3.82
N TYR A 160 -2.86 -9.29 3.97
CA TYR A 160 -2.01 -8.22 4.47
C TYR A 160 -2.14 -8.16 5.98
N LYS A 161 -1.02 -7.97 6.66
CA LYS A 161 -1.00 -7.74 8.10
C LYS A 161 -0.39 -6.40 8.43
N PHE A 162 -0.92 -5.79 9.48
CA PHE A 162 -0.41 -4.57 10.09
C PHE A 162 0.13 -4.87 11.48
N ASN A 163 1.44 -5.10 11.58
CA ASN A 163 2.08 -5.60 12.79
C ASN A 163 3.13 -4.64 13.32
N GLU A 164 3.28 -4.61 14.64
CA GLU A 164 4.46 -4.01 15.27
C GLU A 164 5.67 -4.92 15.08
N LEU A 165 6.83 -4.31 14.80
CA LEU A 165 8.11 -5.00 14.68
C LEU A 165 8.96 -4.80 15.94
N ASP A 166 9.38 -3.56 16.20
CA ASP A 166 10.16 -3.17 17.38
C ASP A 166 10.02 -1.64 17.61
N LYS A 167 10.05 -1.21 18.87
CA LYS A 167 10.11 0.20 19.30
C LYS A 167 9.11 1.13 18.59
N GLY A 168 7.86 0.71 18.41
CA GLY A 168 6.82 1.52 17.77
C GLY A 168 6.97 1.67 16.24
N ILE A 169 7.87 0.91 15.62
CA ILE A 169 7.90 0.71 14.16
C ILE A 169 6.93 -0.40 13.81
N TRP A 170 6.07 -0.09 12.86
CA TRP A 170 5.05 -0.97 12.34
C TRP A 170 5.30 -1.27 10.86
N GLU A 171 4.72 -2.36 10.39
CA GLU A 171 4.82 -2.84 9.02
C GLU A 171 3.45 -3.20 8.49
N ILE A 172 3.14 -2.76 7.27
CA ILE A 172 2.14 -3.41 6.43
C ILE A 172 2.91 -4.39 5.56
N THR A 173 2.55 -5.67 5.60
CA THR A 173 3.24 -6.70 4.81
C THR A 173 2.27 -7.75 4.27
N MET A 174 2.58 -8.24 3.07
CA MET A 174 1.82 -9.29 2.39
C MET A 174 2.31 -10.68 2.79
N PHE A 175 1.36 -11.56 3.13
CA PHE A 175 1.57 -12.99 3.35
C PHE A 175 0.90 -13.82 2.25
N TYR A 176 1.53 -14.96 1.94
CA TYR A 176 1.05 -16.00 1.02
C TYR A 176 0.45 -17.16 1.81
#